data_AF-A0A959RVS3-F1
#
_entry.id   AF-A0A959RVS3-F1
#
_cell.length_a   1.000
_cell.length_b   1.000
_cell.length_c   1.000
_cell.angle_alpha   90.00
_cell.angle_beta   90.00
_cell.angle_gamma   90.00
#
_symmetry.space_group_name_H-M   'P 1'
#
loop_
_entity.id
_entity.type
_entity.pdbx_description
1 polymer ?
#
loop_
_entity_poly.entity_id
_entity_poly.type
_entity_poly.pdbx_seq_one_letter_code
_entity_poly.pdbx_strand_id
1 'polypeptide(L)' 'MADTSDFRNGLIIKFKNDLYTITEFQHVKPGKGGAFVRSTLKNLRTGKVLDRKS' A
#
# COMPACT_ATOMS: atom_id res chain seq x y z
N MET A 1 6.97 12.72 7.92
CA MET A 1 6.94 11.95 6.66
C MET A 1 6.48 10.55 7.02
N ALA A 2 5.51 9.97 6.30
CA ALA A 2 5.14 8.58 6.53
C ALA A 2 6.22 7.72 5.88
N ASP A 3 7.11 7.17 6.70
CA ASP A 3 8.14 6.26 6.23
C ASP A 3 7.51 4.92 5.84
N THR A 4 8.10 4.23 4.87
CA THR A 4 7.67 2.89 4.45
C THR A 4 7.69 1.87 5.60
N SER A 5 8.35 2.21 6.71
CA SER A 5 8.39 1.45 7.97
C SER A 5 7.03 1.30 8.66
N ASP A 6 6.04 2.15 8.35
CA ASP A 6 4.70 2.03 8.92
C ASP A 6 3.77 1.11 8.11
N PHE A 7 4.21 0.55 6.98
CA PHE A 7 3.41 -0.36 6.17
C PHE A 7 3.18 -1.68 6.89
N ARG A 8 1.92 -1.91 7.26
CA ARG A 8 1.44 -3.14 7.90
C ARG A 8 0.08 -3.49 7.31
N ASN A 9 -0.23 -4.78 7.23
CA ASN A 9 -1.59 -5.21 6.89
C ASN A 9 -2.58 -4.67 7.93
N GLY A 10 -3.72 -4.16 7.47
CA GLY A 10 -4.72 -3.50 8.31
C GLY A 10 -4.48 -2.00 8.53
N LEU A 11 -3.35 -1.44 8.07
CA LEU A 11 -3.14 0.01 8.13
C LEU A 11 -4.17 0.71 7.23
N ILE A 12 -4.90 1.66 7.83
CA ILE A 12 -5.89 2.47 7.15
C ILE A 12 -5.26 3.76 6.67
N ILE A 13 -5.38 4.04 5.38
CA ILE A 13 -4.87 5.24 4.73
C ILE A 13 -5.99 6.00 4.02
N LYS A 14 -5.90 7.32 4.03
CA LYS A 14 -6.77 8.17 3.20
C LYS A 14 -6.17 8.26 1.80
N PHE A 15 -6.90 7.79 0.80
CA PHE A 15 -6.47 7.79 -0.59
C PHE A 15 -7.63 8.16 -1.52
N LYS A 16 -7.41 9.09 -2.46
CA LYS A 16 -8.43 9.59 -3.42
C LYS A 16 -9.76 9.96 -2.74
N ASN A 17 -9.68 10.66 -1.61
CA ASN A 17 -10.82 11.09 -0.81
C ASN A 17 -11.65 9.97 -0.15
N ASP A 18 -11.14 8.74 -0.16
CA ASP A 18 -11.74 7.56 0.48
C ASP A 18 -10.76 6.92 1.45
N LEU A 19 -11.26 5.99 2.28
CA LEU A 19 -10.44 5.18 3.19
C LEU A 19 -10.16 3.82 2.58
N TYR A 20 -8.88 3.44 2.59
CA TYR A 20 -8.41 2.14 2.13
C TYR A 20 -7.63 1.46 3.25
N THR A 21 -7.74 0.14 3.33
CA THR A 21 -6.85 -0.69 4.16
C THR A 21 -5.82 -1.35 3.28
N ILE A 22 -4.57 -1.44 3.75
CA ILE A 22 -3.57 -2.33 3.15
C ILE A 22 -3.96 -3.76 3.49
N THR A 23 -4.17 -4.60 2.48
CA THR A 23 -4.45 -6.03 2.65
C THR A 23 -3.21 -6.87 2.51
N GLU A 24 -2.27 -6.43 1.67
CA GLU A 24 -0.98 -7.07 1.45
C GLU A 24 0.07 -6.03 1.07
N PHE A 25 1.32 -6.27 1.43
CA PHE A 25 2.45 -5.51 0.92
C PHE A 25 3.67 -6.41 0.67
N GLN A 26 4.49 -6.02 -0.30
CA GLN A 26 5.70 -6.71 -0.68
C GLN A 26 6.83 -5.70 -0.86
N HIS A 27 7.90 -5.86 -0.10
CA HIS A 27 9.14 -5.11 -0.34
C HIS A 27 9.91 -5.79 -1.48
N VAL A 28 10.11 -5.08 -2.57
CA VAL A 28 10.85 -5.53 -3.76
C VAL A 28 12.20 -4.83 -3.82
N LYS A 29 13.28 -5.62 -3.86
CA LYS A 29 14.65 -5.15 -4.09
C LYS A 29 15.11 -5.66 -5.46
N PRO A 30 14.96 -4.89 -6.54
CA PRO A 30 15.37 -5.34 -7.86
C PRO A 30 16.90 -5.39 -7.96
N GLY A 31 17.44 -6.30 -8.79
CA GLY A 31 18.89 -6.41 -8.99
C GLY A 31 19.55 -5.15 -9.59
N LYS A 32 18.76 -4.28 -10.22
CA LYS A 32 19.16 -2.92 -10.66
C LYS A 32 18.04 -1.93 -10.32
N GLY A 33 18.40 -0.78 -9.74
CA GLY A 33 17.47 0.28 -9.34
C GLY A 33 17.19 0.33 -7.84
N GLY A 34 16.40 1.32 -7.41
CA GLY A 34 16.00 1.48 -6.01
C GLY A 34 14.99 0.43 -5.56
N ALA A 35 15.02 0.08 -4.27
CA ALA A 35 13.99 -0.74 -3.65
C ALA A 35 12.65 0.00 -3.59
N PHE A 36 11.55 -0.75 -3.67
CA PHE A 36 10.19 -0.19 -3.63
C PHE A 36 9.24 -1.15 -2.94
N VAL A 37 8.07 -0.66 -2.56
CA VAL A 37 6.99 -1.46 -1.96
C VAL A 37 5.84 -1.59 -2.95
N ARG A 38 5.33 -2.81 -3.11
CA ARG A 38 4.02 -3.05 -3.70
C ARG A 38 3.02 -3.21 -2.58
N SER A 39 1.83 -2.66 -2.75
CA SER A 39 0.76 -2.81 -1.76
C SER A 39 -0.57 -2.96 -2.46
N THR A 40 -1.35 -3.90 -1.96
CA THR A 40 -2.74 -4.09 -2.36
C THR A 40 -3.62 -3.36 -1.35
N LEU A 41 -4.46 -2.47 -1.86
CA LEU A 41 -5.34 -1.61 -1.09
C LEU A 41 -6.78 -2.03 -1.32
N LYS A 42 -7.57 -2.13 -0.26
CA LYS A 42 -9.02 -2.38 -0.34
C LYS A 42 -9.78 -1.18 0.21
N ASN A 43 -10.67 -0.62 -0.59
CA ASN A 43 -11.56 0.46 -0.17
C ASN A 43 -12.50 -0.05 0.92
N LEU A 44 -12.56 0.64 2.07
CA LEU A 44 -13.37 0.22 3.21
C LEU A 44 -14.88 0.41 2.98
N ARG A 45 -15.27 1.31 2.08
CA ARG A 45 -16.68 1.60 1.76
C ARG A 45 -17.21 0.71 0.65
N THR A 46 -16.45 0.57 -0.44
CA THR A 46 -16.91 -0.09 -1.67
C THR A 46 -16.36 -1.50 -1.85
N GLY A 47 -15.36 -1.90 -1.06
CA GLY A 47 -14.65 -3.17 -1.22
C GLY A 47 -13.72 -3.25 -2.44
N LYS A 48 -13.65 -2.18 -3.26
CA LYS A 48 -12.79 -2.11 -4.44
C LYS A 48 -11.32 -2.36 -4.09
N VAL A 49 -10.68 -3.27 -4.80
CA VAL A 49 -9.25 -3.60 -4.63
C VAL A 49 -8.42 -2.85 -5.66
N LEU A 50 -7.26 -2.34 -5.25
CA LEU A 50 -6.31 -1.59 -6.08
C LEU A 50 -4.87 -2.03 -5.77
N ASP A 51 -4.09 -2.30 -6.80
CA ASP A 51 -2.65 -2.52 -6.68
C ASP A 51 -1.87 -1.22 -6.85
N ARG A 52 -0.91 -1.00 -5.95
CA ARG A 52 -0.08 0.20 -5.90
C ARG A 52 1.40 -0.18 -5.83
N LYS A 53 2.22 0.55 -6.57
CA LYS A 53 3.67 0.60 -6.40
C LYS A 53 4.05 1.97 -5.83
N SER A 54 4.78 1.99 -4.72
CA SER A 54 5.36 3.20 -4.10
C SER A 54 6.85 3.03 -3.90
#